data_AF-A0A7Y2YSN0-F1
#
_entry.id   AF-A0A7Y2YSN0-F1
#
_cell.length_a   1.000
_cell.length_b   1.000
_cell.length_c   1.000
_cell.angle_alpha   90.00
_cell.angle_beta   90.00
_cell.angle_gamma   90.00
#
_symmetry.space_group_name_H-M   'P 1'
#
loop_
_entity.id
_entity.type
_entity.pdbx_description
1 polymer ?
#
loop_
_entity_poly.entity_id
_entity_poly.type
_entity_poly.pdbx_seq_one_letter_code
_entity_poly.pdbx_strand_id
1 'polypeptide(L)'
;VHLDGYNLIPALSGEGEWPRHEFLYWTDDGSVAALRYNNWKITFLRQDHEGIDVWTQPYTALRAPMLTNLRMDPFEKAVDESIGYPEFWVNHMWVFAPAGAYVGQWLQSFRDFPPRQKPGSFNLDRVMEAIEKGAGDK
;
A
#
# COMPACT_ATOMS: atom_id res chain seq x y z
N VAL A 1 4.84 -16.29 -14.35
CA VAL A 1 4.83 -16.19 -12.87
C VAL A 1 5.89 -15.16 -12.52
N HIS A 2 5.54 -14.13 -11.75
CA HIS A 2 6.47 -13.12 -11.25
C HIS A 2 6.76 -13.42 -9.78
N LEU A 3 8.01 -13.37 -9.36
CA LEU A 3 8.41 -13.59 -7.97
C LEU A 3 8.92 -12.26 -7.41
N ASP A 4 8.19 -11.69 -6.47
CA ASP A 4 8.59 -10.44 -5.78
C ASP A 4 9.45 -10.72 -4.52
N GLY A 5 9.79 -12.00 -4.28
CA GLY A 5 10.60 -12.43 -3.15
C GLY A 5 12.10 -12.34 -3.42
N TYR A 6 12.88 -12.22 -2.35
CA TYR A 6 14.34 -12.14 -2.41
C TYR A 6 14.97 -13.40 -1.84
N ASN A 7 16.16 -13.75 -2.34
CA ASN A 7 17.02 -14.73 -1.69
C ASN A 7 17.60 -14.13 -0.40
N LEU A 8 17.18 -14.64 0.75
CA LEU A 8 17.64 -14.15 2.05
C LEU A 8 18.91 -14.85 2.55
N ILE A 9 19.37 -15.94 1.89
CA ILE A 9 20.51 -16.74 2.35
C ILE A 9 21.76 -15.87 2.56
N PRO A 10 22.19 -14.99 1.63
CA PRO A 10 23.39 -14.18 1.83
C PRO A 10 23.31 -13.27 3.06
N ALA A 11 22.14 -12.68 3.31
CA ALA A 11 21.93 -11.82 4.47
C ALA A 11 21.94 -12.62 5.79
N LEU A 12 21.32 -13.81 5.79
CA LEU A 12 21.25 -14.69 6.96
C LEU A 12 22.58 -15.39 7.26
N SER A 13 23.42 -15.64 6.26
CA SER A 13 24.77 -16.19 6.42
C SER A 13 25.81 -15.14 6.85
N GLY A 14 25.44 -13.85 6.86
CA GLY A 14 26.36 -12.74 7.16
C GLY A 14 27.30 -12.40 5.99
N GLU A 15 27.01 -12.92 4.79
CA GLU A 15 27.80 -12.72 3.57
C GLU A 15 27.25 -11.60 2.67
N GLY A 16 26.12 -10.99 3.03
CA GLY A 16 25.50 -9.91 2.28
C GLY A 16 24.59 -9.03 3.13
N GLU A 17 24.16 -7.91 2.55
CA GLU A 17 23.17 -7.03 3.17
C GLU A 17 21.74 -7.58 2.99
N TRP A 18 20.81 -7.07 3.81
CA TRP A 18 19.40 -7.42 3.67
C TRP A 18 18.85 -6.93 2.32
N PRO A 19 18.35 -7.81 1.45
CA PRO A 19 18.12 -7.48 0.04
C PRO A 19 16.83 -6.69 -0.23
N ARG A 20 15.89 -6.69 0.72
CA ARG A 20 14.57 -6.09 0.53
C ARG A 20 14.54 -4.68 1.10
N HIS A 21 14.39 -3.69 0.23
CA HIS A 21 14.23 -2.30 0.62
C HIS A 21 12.77 -1.86 0.61
N GLU A 22 11.92 -2.56 -0.11
CA GLU A 22 10.54 -2.20 -0.38
C GLU A 22 9.56 -3.22 0.22
N PHE A 23 8.34 -2.79 0.43
CA PHE A 23 7.21 -3.67 0.70
C PHE A 23 5.91 -2.94 0.38
N LEU A 24 5.04 -3.58 -0.39
CA LEU A 24 3.73 -3.02 -0.73
C LEU A 24 2.66 -3.72 0.09
N TYR A 25 1.86 -2.92 0.78
CA TYR A 25 0.75 -3.39 1.59
C TYR A 25 -0.49 -3.38 0.71
N TRP A 26 -1.12 -4.54 0.57
CA TRP A 26 -2.37 -4.70 -0.16
C TRP A 26 -3.53 -4.82 0.81
N THR A 27 -4.69 -4.31 0.39
CA THR A 27 -5.97 -4.65 1.00
C THR A 27 -6.43 -6.02 0.49
N ASP A 28 -7.37 -6.63 1.22
CA ASP A 28 -8.09 -7.84 0.83
C ASP A 28 -8.90 -7.67 -0.48
N ASP A 29 -9.36 -6.45 -0.77
CA ASP A 29 -9.97 -6.07 -2.05
C ASP A 29 -8.95 -5.90 -3.20
N GLY A 30 -7.64 -6.02 -2.94
CA GLY A 30 -6.58 -5.93 -3.94
C GLY A 30 -6.12 -4.51 -4.29
N SER A 31 -6.35 -3.52 -3.42
CA SER A 31 -5.85 -2.16 -3.58
C SER A 31 -4.51 -1.95 -2.85
N VAL A 32 -3.63 -1.10 -3.38
CA VAL A 32 -2.37 -0.75 -2.70
C VAL A 32 -2.67 0.23 -1.56
N ALA A 33 -2.61 -0.25 -0.31
CA ALA A 33 -2.85 0.55 0.87
C ALA A 33 -1.65 1.42 1.23
N ALA A 34 -0.42 0.90 1.10
CA ALA A 34 0.79 1.62 1.43
C ALA A 34 2.04 1.06 0.71
N LEU A 35 3.07 1.89 0.61
CA LEU A 35 4.43 1.49 0.27
C LEU A 35 5.33 1.71 1.49
N ARG A 36 6.06 0.69 1.91
CA ARG A 36 7.26 0.85 2.75
C ARG A 36 8.49 0.85 1.88
N TYR A 37 9.35 1.84 2.07
CA TYR A 37 10.68 1.89 1.49
C TYR A 37 11.70 2.22 2.58
N ASN A 38 12.53 1.25 2.93
CA ASN A 38 13.40 1.23 4.09
C ASN A 38 12.62 1.56 5.37
N ASN A 39 12.89 2.73 5.96
CA ASN A 39 12.24 3.20 7.17
C ASN A 39 10.94 3.97 6.88
N TRP A 40 10.73 4.44 5.64
CA TRP A 40 9.56 5.22 5.28
C TRP A 40 8.38 4.32 4.98
N LYS A 41 7.21 4.68 5.48
CA LYS A 41 5.92 4.12 5.08
C LYS A 41 5.05 5.26 4.58
N ILE A 42 4.58 5.11 3.35
CA ILE A 42 3.72 6.03 2.62
C ILE A 42 2.36 5.36 2.52
N THR A 43 1.38 5.85 3.26
CA THR A 43 0.04 5.26 3.35
C THR A 43 -0.93 6.05 2.49
N PHE A 44 -1.55 5.37 1.52
CA PHE A 44 -2.55 5.93 0.60
C PHE A 44 -3.98 5.69 1.09
N LEU A 45 -4.21 4.52 1.70
CA LEU A 45 -5.49 4.10 2.28
C LEU A 45 -5.32 3.94 3.78
N ARG A 46 -5.98 4.78 4.57
CA ARG A 46 -5.90 4.78 6.04
C ARG A 46 -7.03 3.95 6.63
N GLN A 47 -6.69 3.06 7.57
CA GLN A 47 -7.69 2.35 8.38
C GLN A 47 -7.90 3.17 9.66
N ASP A 48 -9.08 3.78 9.78
CA ASP A 48 -9.44 4.67 10.90
C ASP A 48 -10.15 3.93 12.03
N HIS A 49 -10.52 2.66 11.80
CA HIS A 49 -11.32 1.87 12.72
C HIS A 49 -10.52 0.76 13.39
N GLU A 50 -11.08 0.22 14.47
CA GLU A 50 -10.47 -0.84 15.27
C GLU A 50 -11.47 -1.99 15.51
N GLY A 51 -10.98 -3.14 15.97
CA GLY A 51 -11.84 -4.28 16.30
C GLY A 51 -12.59 -4.84 15.08
N ILE A 52 -13.89 -5.06 15.21
CA ILE A 52 -14.72 -5.56 14.10
C ILE A 52 -14.98 -4.50 13.02
N ASP A 53 -14.87 -3.22 13.38
CA ASP A 53 -15.19 -2.13 12.47
C ASP A 53 -14.21 -2.02 11.30
N VAL A 54 -13.00 -2.59 11.43
CA VAL A 54 -12.04 -2.71 10.31
C VAL A 54 -12.61 -3.51 9.12
N TRP A 55 -13.60 -4.35 9.36
CA TRP A 55 -14.27 -5.19 8.35
C TRP A 55 -15.57 -4.59 7.84
N THR A 56 -16.19 -3.68 8.59
CA THR A 56 -17.51 -3.12 8.27
C THR A 56 -17.43 -1.70 7.74
N GLN A 57 -16.31 -1.01 7.99
CA GLN A 57 -16.07 0.35 7.57
C GLN A 57 -15.00 0.41 6.47
N PRO A 58 -15.15 1.33 5.50
CA PRO A 58 -14.19 1.47 4.42
C PRO A 58 -12.89 2.10 4.92
N TYR A 59 -11.81 1.84 4.17
CA TYR A 59 -10.60 2.64 4.29
C TYR A 59 -10.86 4.09 3.86
N THR A 60 -10.23 5.04 4.54
CA THR A 60 -10.20 6.44 4.12
C THR A 60 -9.14 6.61 3.03
N ALA A 61 -9.59 6.94 1.80
CA ALA A 61 -8.70 7.30 0.71
C ALA A 61 -8.11 8.70 0.92
N LEU A 62 -6.79 8.80 1.07
CA LEU A 62 -6.12 10.06 1.36
C LEU A 62 -5.81 10.83 0.08
N ARG A 63 -6.10 12.14 0.06
CA ARG A 63 -5.74 13.03 -1.05
C ARG A 63 -4.23 13.22 -1.18
N ALA A 64 -3.54 13.31 -0.06
CA ALA A 64 -2.08 13.29 0.03
C ALA A 64 -1.70 12.18 1.03
N PRO A 65 -0.66 11.37 0.74
CA PRO A 65 -0.38 10.22 1.57
C PRO A 65 0.01 10.60 3.00
N MET A 66 -0.35 9.75 3.96
CA MET A 66 0.24 9.81 5.30
C MET A 66 1.68 9.30 5.24
N LEU A 67 2.58 9.86 6.05
CA LEU A 67 4.00 9.56 6.01
C LEU A 67 4.52 9.21 7.40
N THR A 68 5.09 8.03 7.54
CA THR A 68 5.67 7.56 8.81
C THR A 68 7.10 7.11 8.60
N ASN A 69 7.98 7.41 9.56
CA ASN A 69 9.28 6.77 9.66
C ASN A 69 9.20 5.67 10.73
N LEU A 70 9.07 4.40 10.31
CA LEU A 70 8.87 3.25 11.18
C LEU A 70 10.04 2.96 12.12
N ARG A 71 11.23 3.53 11.89
CA ARG A 71 12.35 3.42 12.83
C ARG A 71 12.21 4.41 13.99
N MET A 72 11.59 5.56 13.75
CA MET A 72 11.34 6.60 14.74
C MET A 72 9.99 6.40 15.45
N ASP A 73 8.98 5.95 14.71
CA ASP A 73 7.60 5.74 15.15
C ASP A 73 7.10 4.37 14.66
N PRO A 74 7.50 3.28 15.34
CA PRO A 74 7.14 1.92 14.94
C PRO A 74 5.64 1.60 15.11
N PHE A 75 4.91 2.41 15.88
CA PHE A 75 3.48 2.25 16.13
C PHE A 75 2.61 3.19 15.31
N GLU A 76 3.21 4.02 14.46
CA GLU A 76 2.53 4.96 13.56
C GLU A 76 1.59 5.95 14.30
N LYS A 77 1.98 6.38 15.50
CA LYS A 77 1.17 7.24 16.38
C LYS A 77 1.41 8.73 16.20
N ALA A 78 2.52 9.13 15.57
CA ALA A 78 2.90 10.53 15.49
C ALA A 78 1.85 11.40 14.78
N VAL A 79 1.10 10.83 13.83
CA VAL A 79 0.04 11.54 13.10
C VAL A 79 -1.07 12.06 14.03
N ASP A 80 -1.39 11.32 15.09
CA ASP A 80 -2.46 11.64 16.03
C ASP A 80 -1.94 12.29 17.32
N GLU A 81 -0.75 11.91 17.77
CA GLU A 81 -0.24 12.25 19.10
C GLU A 81 0.87 13.31 19.08
N SER A 82 1.52 13.56 17.93
CA SER A 82 2.65 14.49 17.86
C SER A 82 2.27 15.87 17.35
N ILE A 83 2.63 16.90 18.12
CA ILE A 83 2.45 18.31 17.75
C ILE A 83 3.29 18.67 16.51
N GLY A 84 4.47 18.05 16.35
CA GLY A 84 5.41 18.36 15.26
C GLY A 84 5.15 17.60 13.96
N TYR A 85 4.15 16.71 13.92
CA TYR A 85 3.89 15.87 12.75
C TYR A 85 3.59 16.66 11.48
N PRO A 86 2.80 17.75 11.47
CA PRO A 86 2.55 18.52 10.25
C PRO A 86 3.83 19.11 9.64
N GLU A 87 4.73 19.66 10.47
CA GLU A 87 6.01 20.19 9.99
C GLU A 87 6.91 19.07 9.47
N PHE A 88 7.01 17.95 10.19
CA PHE A 88 7.72 16.76 9.72
C PHE A 88 7.19 16.29 8.36
N TRP A 89 5.87 16.20 8.21
CA TRP A 89 5.23 15.77 6.97
C TRP A 89 5.57 16.70 5.81
N VAL A 90 5.46 18.02 6.00
CA VAL A 90 5.79 19.03 4.97
C VAL A 90 7.26 18.95 4.57
N ASN A 91 8.18 18.87 5.54
CA ASN A 91 9.61 18.79 5.31
C ASN A 91 10.05 17.51 4.58
N HIS A 92 9.18 16.49 4.54
CA HIS A 92 9.45 15.20 3.88
C HIS A 92 8.49 14.87 2.73
N MET A 93 7.70 15.85 2.24
CA MET A 93 6.82 15.66 1.07
C MET A 93 7.57 15.21 -0.19
N TRP A 94 8.88 15.47 -0.27
CA TRP A 94 9.74 15.02 -1.37
C TRP A 94 9.71 13.49 -1.57
N VAL A 95 9.30 12.71 -0.56
CA VAL A 95 9.15 11.25 -0.65
C VAL A 95 8.00 10.83 -1.57
N PHE A 96 6.98 11.67 -1.79
CA PHE A 96 5.75 11.27 -2.48
C PHE A 96 5.93 10.96 -3.96
N ALA A 97 6.68 11.79 -4.69
CA ALA A 97 6.88 11.58 -6.12
C ALA A 97 7.64 10.27 -6.42
N PRO A 98 8.76 9.96 -5.74
CA PRO A 98 9.42 8.66 -5.87
C PRO A 98 8.51 7.48 -5.48
N ALA A 99 7.73 7.60 -4.40
CA ALA A 99 6.81 6.55 -3.98
C ALA A 99 5.74 6.26 -5.05
N GLY A 100 5.15 7.31 -5.62
CA GLY A 100 4.18 7.19 -6.71
C GLY A 100 4.79 6.57 -7.97
N ALA A 101 6.01 6.97 -8.34
CA ALA A 101 6.72 6.39 -9.47
C ALA A 101 7.00 4.88 -9.27
N TYR A 102 7.43 4.50 -8.06
CA TYR A 102 7.68 3.10 -7.71
C TYR A 102 6.42 2.23 -7.78
N VAL A 103 5.34 2.67 -7.14
CA VAL A 103 4.04 1.99 -7.21
C VAL A 103 3.56 1.89 -8.67
N GLY A 104 3.70 2.98 -9.43
CA GLY A 104 3.34 3.02 -10.85
C GLY A 104 4.11 1.98 -11.67
N GLN A 105 5.43 1.89 -11.50
CA GLN A 105 6.28 0.90 -12.16
C GLN A 105 5.85 -0.52 -11.79
N TRP A 106 5.56 -0.77 -10.51
CA TRP A 106 5.12 -2.10 -10.09
C TRP A 106 3.76 -2.48 -10.70
N LEU A 107 2.81 -1.55 -10.74
CA LEU A 107 1.52 -1.77 -11.41
C LEU A 107 1.67 -2.00 -12.92
N GLN A 108 2.70 -1.44 -13.57
CA GLN A 108 2.98 -1.77 -14.98
C GLN A 108 3.34 -3.24 -15.18
N SER A 109 3.97 -3.90 -14.19
CA SER A 109 4.31 -5.33 -14.30
C SER A 109 3.09 -6.23 -14.49
N PHE A 110 1.89 -5.78 -14.07
CA PHE A 110 0.66 -6.54 -14.27
C PHE A 110 0.23 -6.63 -15.74
N ARG A 111 0.81 -5.82 -16.63
CA ARG A 111 0.65 -6.00 -18.08
C ARG A 111 1.34 -7.27 -18.56
N ASP A 112 2.55 -7.52 -18.06
CA ASP A 112 3.36 -8.69 -18.41
C ASP A 112 2.94 -9.93 -17.60
N PHE A 113 2.47 -9.71 -16.37
CA PHE A 113 2.07 -10.74 -15.42
C PHE A 113 0.66 -10.46 -14.87
N PRO A 114 -0.39 -10.68 -15.67
CA PRO A 114 -1.75 -10.36 -15.26
C PRO A 114 -2.21 -11.17 -14.04
N PRO A 115 -3.03 -10.57 -13.14
CA PRO A 115 -3.63 -11.29 -12.01
C PRO A 115 -4.40 -12.53 -12.48
N ARG A 116 -4.05 -13.69 -11.91
CA ARG A 116 -4.68 -14.97 -12.28
C ARG A 116 -6.07 -15.16 -11.67
N GLN A 117 -6.36 -14.40 -10.61
CA GLN A 117 -7.64 -14.42 -9.91
C GLN A 117 -8.03 -12.96 -9.63
N LYS A 118 -9.30 -12.64 -9.87
CA LYS A 118 -9.85 -11.36 -9.40
C LYS A 118 -9.86 -11.38 -7.86
N PRO A 119 -9.49 -10.30 -7.16
CA PRO A 119 -9.56 -10.24 -5.70
C PRO A 119 -10.96 -10.62 -5.20
N GLY A 120 -11.14 -10.95 -3.93
CA GLY A 120 -12.48 -11.01 -3.32
C GLY A 120 -13.05 -9.59 -3.18
N SER A 121 -14.37 -9.45 -3.02
CA SER A 121 -14.94 -8.21 -2.48
C SER A 121 -16.29 -8.49 -1.86
N PHE A 122 -16.56 -7.84 -0.73
CA PHE A 122 -17.84 -7.88 -0.04
C PHE A 122 -18.81 -6.80 -0.55
N ASN A 123 -18.35 -5.90 -1.41
CA ASN A 123 -19.17 -4.83 -1.97
C ASN A 123 -19.95 -5.27 -3.22
N LEU A 124 -20.96 -4.48 -3.59
CA LEU A 124 -21.80 -4.74 -4.76
C LEU A 124 -21.26 -4.11 -6.04
N ASP A 125 -20.15 -3.35 -5.99
CA ASP A 125 -19.61 -2.63 -7.15
C ASP A 125 -19.36 -3.58 -8.33
N ARG A 126 -18.93 -4.81 -8.03
CA ARG A 126 -18.72 -5.84 -9.05
C ARG A 126 -20.00 -6.36 -9.68
N VAL A 127 -21.07 -6.45 -8.89
CA VAL A 127 -22.39 -6.81 -9.40
C VAL A 127 -22.89 -5.69 -10.30
N MET A 128 -22.71 -4.44 -9.89
CA MET A 128 -23.08 -3.26 -10.67
C MET A 128 -22.28 -3.17 -11.97
N GLU A 129 -20.94 -3.32 -11.94
CA GLU A 129 -20.10 -3.35 -13.14
C GLU A 129 -20.51 -4.47 -14.11
N ALA A 130 -20.89 -5.65 -13.60
CA ALA A 130 -21.33 -6.76 -14.44
C ALA A 130 -22.68 -6.47 -15.12
N ILE A 131 -23.61 -5.85 -14.40
CA ILE A 131 -24.91 -5.41 -14.95
C ILE A 131 -24.70 -4.32 -16.00
N GLU A 132 -23.86 -3.32 -15.73
CA GLU A 132 -23.58 -2.22 -16.66
C GLU A 132 -22.92 -2.72 -17.95
N LYS A 133 -21.92 -3.61 -17.85
CA LYS A 133 -21.30 -4.23 -19.04
C LYS A 133 -22.29 -5.06 -19.84
N GLY A 134 -23.16 -5.84 -19.18
CA GLY A 134 -24.21 -6.62 -19.85
C GLY A 134 -25.35 -5.79 -20.44
N ALA A 135 -25.54 -4.56 -19.96
CA ALA A 135 -26.51 -3.61 -20.50
C ALA A 135 -26.00 -2.83 -21.72
N GLY A 136 -24.67 -2.66 -21.84
CA GLY A 136 -24.02 -2.02 -22.99
C GLY A 136 -23.87 -2.89 -24.24
N ASP A 137 -24.08 -4.21 -24.11
CA ASP A 137 -24.03 -5.18 -25.23
C ASP A 137 -25.40 -5.38 -25.92
N LYS A 138 -26.32 -4.42 -25.80
CA LYS A 138 -27.64 -4.41 -26.48
C LYS A 138 -27.81 -3.20 -27.39
#